data_AF-A0A359H6J2-F1
#
_entry.id   AF-A0A359H6J2-F1
#
_cell.length_a   1.000
_cell.length_b   1.000
_cell.length_c   1.000
_cell.angle_alpha   90.00
_cell.angle_beta   90.00
_cell.angle_gamma   90.00
#
_symmetry.space_group_name_H-M   'P 1'
#
loop_
_entity.id
_entity.type
_entity.pdbx_description
1 polymer ?
#
loop_
_entity_poly.entity_id
_entity_poly.type
_entity_poly.pdbx_seq_one_letter_code
_entity_poly.pdbx_strand_id
1 'polypeptide(L)'
;MKLEYLSHALQKNIPVYGKGMETIDFHILSSVSHGDSSSTCKFTMGNHWGTHIDCPAHFFKEGKRVSEYSPETWIFKNPYVLEITLMENEIITPEYIGAVPKQSDLILIKSSFGNYRGTDKYSFHNPEFSPETGFLLRKKYPSVRAVGFDFISASPYQNRELGRETHRAFLGPNGDGSPVLFIEDMDLSKDLAGPHCVYAVPLLLEEADSSPCTVIGEFK
;
A
#
# COMPACT_ATOMS: atom_id res chain seq x y z
N MET A 1 -10.82 -12.13 19.25
CA MET A 1 -11.01 -11.10 18.23
C MET A 1 -10.40 -9.78 18.68
N LYS A 2 -9.31 -9.42 18.01
CA LYS A 2 -8.51 -8.22 18.26
C LYS A 2 -8.47 -7.41 16.98
N LEU A 3 -8.67 -6.10 17.08
CA LEU A 3 -8.55 -5.16 15.96
C LEU A 3 -7.25 -4.37 16.10
N GLU A 4 -6.51 -4.25 15.01
CA GLU A 4 -5.27 -3.46 14.95
C GLU A 4 -5.30 -2.57 13.71
N TYR A 5 -4.79 -1.35 13.85
CA TYR A 5 -4.46 -0.54 12.68
C TYR A 5 -3.22 -1.11 12.02
N LEU A 6 -3.30 -1.32 10.71
CA LEU A 6 -2.20 -1.72 9.84
C LEU A 6 -1.76 -0.58 8.91
N SER A 7 -2.19 0.65 9.22
CA SER A 7 -1.83 1.88 8.52
C SER A 7 -1.16 2.86 9.49
N HIS A 8 -0.19 3.62 9.00
CA HIS A 8 0.38 4.71 9.76
C HIS A 8 -0.59 5.88 9.84
N ALA A 9 -0.72 6.48 11.03
CA ALA A 9 -1.41 7.75 11.16
C ALA A 9 -0.70 8.82 10.31
N LEU A 10 -1.46 9.65 9.60
CA LEU A 10 -0.91 10.79 8.87
C LEU A 10 -0.43 11.84 9.86
N GLN A 11 0.88 11.93 10.01
CA GLN A 11 1.55 12.92 10.84
C GLN A 11 1.92 14.15 10.00
N LYS A 12 2.26 15.26 10.68
CA LYS A 12 2.74 16.46 10.01
C LYS A 12 3.96 16.17 9.13
N ASN A 13 4.90 15.37 9.63
CA ASN A 13 6.07 14.96 8.88
C ASN A 13 5.95 13.47 8.57
N ILE A 14 6.10 13.10 7.30
CA ILE A 14 6.04 11.70 6.85
C ILE A 14 7.15 11.43 5.83
N PRO A 15 7.63 10.19 5.71
CA PRO A 15 8.52 9.83 4.62
C PRO A 15 7.73 9.83 3.30
N VAL A 16 8.36 10.31 2.25
CA VAL A 16 7.83 10.33 0.89
C VAL A 16 8.85 9.69 -0.05
N TYR A 17 8.35 8.84 -0.93
CA TYR A 17 9.17 8.11 -1.90
C TYR A 17 9.98 9.07 -2.75
N GLY A 18 11.30 8.85 -2.80
CA GLY A 18 12.23 9.67 -3.57
C GLY A 18 12.41 11.10 -3.09
N LYS A 19 11.94 11.44 -1.88
CA LYS A 19 12.04 12.79 -1.31
C LYS A 19 12.57 12.83 0.12
N GLY A 20 12.56 11.72 0.84
CA GLY A 20 12.91 11.71 2.26
C GLY A 20 11.73 12.18 3.11
N MET A 21 12.00 12.87 4.22
CA MET A 21 10.96 13.42 5.07
C MET A 21 10.34 14.68 4.46
N GLU A 22 9.03 14.68 4.29
CA GLU A 22 8.24 15.79 3.79
C GLU A 22 7.20 16.23 4.82
N THR A 23 6.73 17.48 4.70
CA THR A 23 5.71 18.05 5.57
C THR A 23 4.36 18.09 4.85
N ILE A 24 3.33 17.46 5.42
CA ILE A 24 1.94 17.68 5.01
C ILE A 24 1.55 19.12 5.38
N ASP A 25 1.02 19.86 4.41
CA ASP A 25 0.57 21.24 4.62
C ASP A 25 -0.79 21.22 5.32
N PHE A 26 -0.78 21.42 6.65
CA PHE A 26 -1.97 21.61 7.46
C PHE A 26 -2.24 23.11 7.64
N HIS A 27 -3.33 23.58 7.05
CA HIS A 27 -3.79 24.95 7.14
C HIS A 27 -5.01 25.04 8.07
N ILE A 28 -4.79 25.56 9.28
CA ILE A 28 -5.85 25.79 10.27
C ILE A 28 -6.74 26.94 9.78
N LEU A 29 -8.00 26.65 9.49
CA LEU A 29 -9.00 27.61 9.03
C LEU A 29 -9.74 28.28 10.19
N SER A 30 -9.97 27.53 11.28
CA SER A 30 -10.55 28.04 12.52
C SER A 30 -10.07 27.18 13.70
N SER A 31 -10.04 27.74 14.90
CA SER A 31 -9.64 27.00 16.10
C SER A 31 -10.35 27.49 17.35
N VAL A 32 -10.90 26.53 18.11
CA VAL A 32 -11.49 26.82 19.43
C VAL A 32 -10.47 27.41 20.40
N SER A 33 -9.18 27.13 20.25
CA SER A 33 -8.13 27.73 21.10
C SER A 33 -7.93 29.22 20.82
N HIS A 34 -8.37 29.71 19.66
CA HIS A 34 -8.37 31.13 19.30
C HIS A 34 -9.74 31.80 19.50
N GLY A 35 -10.71 31.10 20.12
CA GLY A 35 -12.05 31.63 20.40
C GLY A 35 -13.08 31.42 19.29
N ASP A 36 -12.75 30.68 18.23
CA ASP A 36 -13.72 30.29 17.21
C ASP A 36 -14.72 29.25 17.75
N SER A 37 -15.91 29.15 17.13
CA SER A 37 -16.96 28.20 17.54
C SER A 37 -16.61 26.73 17.25
N SER A 38 -15.68 26.48 16.32
CA SER A 38 -15.24 25.14 15.94
C SER A 38 -13.81 25.16 15.44
N SER A 39 -13.14 24.00 15.50
CA SER A 39 -11.83 23.81 14.89
C SER A 39 -11.98 23.19 13.51
N THR A 40 -11.40 23.84 12.50
CA THR A 40 -11.43 23.40 11.11
C THR A 40 -10.03 23.45 10.55
N CYS A 41 -9.59 22.39 9.89
CA CYS A 41 -8.30 22.33 9.22
C CYS A 41 -8.49 21.86 7.79
N LYS A 42 -7.84 22.55 6.86
CA LYS A 42 -7.56 22.05 5.52
C LYS A 42 -6.20 21.35 5.54
N PHE A 43 -6.03 20.28 4.78
CA PHE A 43 -4.71 19.71 4.55
C PHE A 43 -4.46 19.46 3.06
N THR A 44 -3.20 19.51 2.65
CA THR A 44 -2.76 19.22 1.28
C THR A 44 -1.63 18.19 1.31
N MET A 45 -1.79 17.10 0.55
CA MET A 45 -0.80 16.01 0.44
C MET A 45 -0.86 15.37 -0.94
N GLY A 46 0.20 14.67 -1.33
CA GLY A 46 0.15 13.76 -2.48
C GLY A 46 -0.78 12.57 -2.19
N ASN A 47 -1.39 11.99 -3.22
CA ASN A 47 -2.27 10.84 -3.06
C ASN A 47 -1.52 9.52 -2.76
N HIS A 48 -0.23 9.47 -3.13
CA HIS A 48 0.72 8.38 -2.84
C HIS A 48 1.48 8.56 -1.51
N TRP A 49 0.94 9.32 -0.56
CA TRP A 49 1.62 9.67 0.69
C TRP A 49 0.99 8.95 1.89
N GLY A 50 1.82 8.35 2.74
CA GLY A 50 1.34 7.51 3.84
C GLY A 50 0.82 6.17 3.35
N THR A 51 0.12 5.42 4.21
CA THR A 51 -0.51 4.15 3.79
C THR A 51 -1.59 4.41 2.74
N HIS A 52 -1.45 3.85 1.55
CA HIS A 52 -2.31 4.17 0.40
C HIS A 52 -2.50 2.96 -0.52
N ILE A 53 -3.47 3.07 -1.44
CA ILE A 53 -3.77 2.03 -2.43
C ILE A 53 -3.52 2.54 -3.83
N ASP A 54 -2.73 1.80 -4.61
CA ASP A 54 -2.52 2.06 -6.03
C ASP A 54 -3.44 1.23 -6.91
N CYS A 55 -4.16 1.92 -7.81
CA CYS A 55 -5.07 1.33 -8.77
C CYS A 55 -4.50 1.36 -10.20
N PRO A 56 -5.07 0.58 -11.14
CA PRO A 56 -4.59 0.52 -12.53
C PRO A 56 -4.47 1.87 -13.24
N ALA A 57 -5.31 2.85 -12.90
CA ALA A 57 -5.21 4.21 -13.44
C ALA A 57 -3.83 4.85 -13.25
N HIS A 58 -3.01 4.37 -12.31
CA HIS A 58 -1.67 4.89 -12.03
C HIS A 58 -0.73 4.78 -13.24
N PHE A 59 -0.86 3.70 -14.03
CA PHE A 59 -0.03 3.46 -15.23
C PHE A 59 -0.82 3.22 -16.51
N PHE A 60 -2.14 3.06 -16.43
CA PHE A 60 -3.00 2.75 -17.56
C PHE A 60 -4.12 3.79 -17.67
N LYS A 61 -4.17 4.51 -18.80
CA LYS A 61 -5.17 5.56 -19.02
C LYS A 61 -6.62 5.08 -18.84
N GLU A 62 -6.90 3.86 -19.31
CA GLU A 62 -8.21 3.19 -19.20
C GLU A 62 -8.28 2.26 -17.98
N GLY A 63 -7.31 2.35 -17.07
CA GLY A 63 -7.27 1.61 -15.83
C GLY A 63 -8.31 2.14 -14.85
N LYS A 64 -8.85 1.25 -14.01
CA LYS A 64 -9.77 1.64 -12.96
C LYS A 64 -9.10 2.58 -11.95
N ARG A 65 -9.84 3.60 -11.54
CA ARG A 65 -9.57 4.54 -10.44
C ARG A 65 -10.17 4.00 -9.14
N VAL A 66 -9.75 4.59 -8.03
CA VAL A 66 -10.18 4.18 -6.68
C VAL A 66 -11.71 4.21 -6.52
N SER A 67 -12.37 5.23 -7.07
CA SER A 67 -13.82 5.45 -7.02
C SER A 67 -14.65 4.43 -7.80
N GLU A 68 -14.03 3.67 -8.73
CA GLU A 68 -14.72 2.75 -9.64
C GLU A 68 -14.82 1.31 -9.09
N TYR A 69 -14.23 1.05 -7.93
CA TYR A 69 -14.32 -0.24 -7.24
C TYR A 69 -15.52 -0.27 -6.30
N SER A 70 -16.19 -1.43 -6.23
CA SER A 70 -17.28 -1.63 -5.26
C SER A 70 -16.72 -1.73 -3.83
N PRO A 71 -17.50 -1.36 -2.80
CA PRO A 71 -17.05 -1.40 -1.40
C PRO A 71 -16.50 -2.76 -0.96
N GLU A 72 -17.01 -3.87 -1.49
CA GLU A 72 -16.54 -5.23 -1.17
C GLU A 72 -15.09 -5.47 -1.60
N THR A 73 -14.59 -4.71 -2.58
CA THR A 73 -13.19 -4.76 -3.01
C THR A 73 -12.25 -4.44 -1.85
N TRP A 74 -12.67 -3.60 -0.91
CA TRP A 74 -11.83 -3.11 0.18
C TRP A 74 -11.86 -4.02 1.42
N ILE A 75 -12.56 -5.16 1.33
CA ILE A 75 -12.70 -6.14 2.41
C ILE A 75 -12.05 -7.45 1.98
N PHE A 76 -10.97 -7.84 2.66
CA PHE A 76 -10.20 -9.05 2.39
C PHE A 76 -10.48 -10.09 3.46
N LYS A 77 -11.06 -11.23 3.06
CA LYS A 77 -11.58 -12.25 3.99
C LYS A 77 -10.61 -13.40 4.23
N ASN A 78 -9.55 -13.50 3.44
CA ASN A 78 -8.55 -14.55 3.51
C ASN A 78 -7.14 -13.95 3.39
N PRO A 79 -6.75 -13.02 4.29
CA PRO A 79 -5.39 -12.49 4.31
C PRO A 79 -4.37 -13.60 4.58
N TYR A 80 -3.26 -13.58 3.84
CA TYR A 80 -2.09 -14.41 4.07
C TYR A 80 -0.90 -13.53 4.43
N VAL A 81 -0.26 -13.79 5.57
CA VAL A 81 0.93 -13.05 6.00
C VAL A 81 2.16 -13.84 5.57
N LEU A 82 2.99 -13.20 4.77
CA LEU A 82 4.33 -13.64 4.40
C LEU A 82 5.34 -12.85 5.23
N GLU A 83 5.93 -13.49 6.24
CA GLU A 83 7.01 -12.90 7.03
C GLU A 83 8.35 -13.21 6.36
N ILE A 84 9.05 -12.16 5.93
CA ILE A 84 10.38 -12.23 5.34
C ILE A 84 11.24 -11.10 5.91
N THR A 85 12.56 -11.20 5.80
CA THR A 85 13.46 -10.09 6.16
C THR A 85 14.11 -9.59 4.88
N LEU A 86 13.87 -8.33 4.54
CA LEU A 86 14.43 -7.72 3.34
C LEU A 86 15.52 -6.70 3.69
N MET A 87 16.50 -6.61 2.80
CA MET A 87 17.59 -5.65 2.81
C MET A 87 17.31 -4.47 1.87
N GLU A 88 18.20 -3.48 1.88
CA GLU A 88 18.14 -2.34 0.97
C GLU A 88 18.19 -2.76 -0.49
N ASN A 89 17.28 -2.21 -1.30
CA ASN A 89 17.16 -2.49 -2.73
C ASN A 89 17.01 -3.99 -3.07
N GLU A 90 16.55 -4.80 -2.12
CA GLU A 90 16.33 -6.23 -2.37
C GLU A 90 15.11 -6.44 -3.27
N ILE A 91 15.27 -7.31 -4.28
CA ILE A 91 14.23 -7.60 -5.26
C ILE A 91 13.45 -8.85 -4.83
N ILE A 92 12.16 -8.67 -4.57
CA ILE A 92 11.21 -9.75 -4.29
C ILE A 92 10.85 -10.42 -5.61
N THR A 93 11.48 -11.57 -5.86
CA THR A 93 11.24 -12.43 -7.02
C THR A 93 10.13 -13.46 -6.74
N PRO A 94 9.62 -14.18 -7.75
CA PRO A 94 8.60 -15.23 -7.58
C PRO A 94 8.91 -16.26 -6.50
N GLU A 95 10.19 -16.54 -6.24
CA GLU A 95 10.66 -17.51 -5.25
C GLU A 95 10.30 -17.09 -3.82
N TYR A 96 10.28 -15.78 -3.52
CA TYR A 96 9.91 -15.27 -2.19
C TYR A 96 8.44 -15.55 -1.85
N ILE A 97 7.56 -15.52 -2.85
CA ILE A 97 6.12 -15.71 -2.66
C ILE A 97 5.79 -17.12 -2.16
N GLY A 98 6.57 -18.12 -2.59
CA GLY A 98 6.37 -19.51 -2.19
C GLY A 98 4.96 -20.04 -2.53
N ALA A 99 4.39 -20.81 -1.60
CA ALA A 99 3.08 -21.42 -1.73
C ALA A 99 2.01 -20.62 -0.97
N VAL A 100 1.31 -19.74 -1.68
CA VAL A 100 0.18 -18.97 -1.13
C VAL A 100 -1.07 -19.86 -1.11
N PRO A 101 -1.87 -19.85 -0.01
CA PRO A 101 -3.14 -20.57 0.02
C PRO A 101 -4.07 -20.12 -1.11
N LYS A 102 -4.74 -21.07 -1.78
CA LYS A 102 -5.51 -20.79 -3.02
C LYS A 102 -6.63 -19.75 -2.84
N GLN A 103 -7.23 -19.73 -1.66
CA GLN A 103 -8.33 -18.84 -1.29
C GLN A 103 -7.86 -17.45 -0.83
N SER A 104 -6.55 -17.22 -0.71
CA SER A 104 -6.03 -15.95 -0.23
C SER A 104 -6.40 -14.83 -1.18
N ASP A 105 -6.95 -13.75 -0.62
CA ASP A 105 -7.37 -12.58 -1.38
C ASP A 105 -6.52 -11.33 -1.13
N LEU A 106 -5.68 -11.38 -0.11
CA LEU A 106 -4.64 -10.40 0.22
C LEU A 106 -3.37 -11.13 0.64
N ILE A 107 -2.23 -10.69 0.16
CA ILE A 107 -0.92 -11.07 0.70
C ILE A 107 -0.36 -9.87 1.47
N LEU A 108 -0.07 -10.04 2.76
CA LEU A 108 0.63 -9.06 3.57
C LEU A 108 2.10 -9.48 3.68
N ILE A 109 3.01 -8.67 3.15
CA ILE A 109 4.45 -8.90 3.24
C ILE A 109 4.98 -8.10 4.41
N LYS A 110 5.24 -8.78 5.52
CA LYS A 110 5.89 -8.20 6.69
C LYS A 110 7.39 -8.40 6.52
N SER A 111 8.07 -7.37 6.02
CA SER A 111 9.46 -7.45 5.55
C SER A 111 10.51 -7.04 6.59
N SER A 112 10.08 -6.53 7.75
CA SER A 112 10.91 -5.82 8.72
C SER A 112 11.53 -4.51 8.21
N PHE A 113 11.29 -4.14 6.95
CA PHE A 113 11.83 -2.90 6.38
C PHE A 113 11.08 -1.66 6.90
N GLY A 114 9.85 -1.84 7.40
CA GLY A 114 9.09 -0.79 8.09
C GLY A 114 9.82 -0.20 9.30
N ASN A 115 10.77 -0.93 9.89
CA ASN A 115 11.63 -0.43 10.98
C ASN A 115 12.52 0.74 10.56
N TYR A 116 12.77 0.93 9.26
CA TYR A 116 13.54 2.06 8.75
C TYR A 116 12.68 3.29 8.43
N ARG A 117 11.35 3.20 8.61
CA ARG A 117 10.43 4.28 8.27
C ARG A 117 10.83 5.59 8.95
N GLY A 118 10.94 6.66 8.15
CA GLY A 118 11.42 7.97 8.60
C GLY A 118 12.91 8.23 8.39
N THR A 119 13.64 7.29 7.76
CA THR A 119 15.03 7.47 7.34
C THR A 119 15.15 7.61 5.83
N ASP A 120 16.27 8.16 5.35
CA ASP A 120 16.56 8.22 3.90
C ASP A 120 16.63 6.84 3.26
N LYS A 121 17.12 5.84 4.00
CA LYS A 121 17.09 4.43 3.58
C LYS A 121 15.69 3.99 3.16
N TYR A 122 14.66 4.38 3.93
CA TYR A 122 13.29 4.03 3.64
C TYR A 122 12.75 4.70 2.37
N SER A 123 13.10 5.97 2.14
CA SER A 123 12.61 6.75 1.00
C SER A 123 13.37 6.53 -0.31
N PHE A 124 14.64 6.12 -0.25
CA PHE A 124 15.53 6.08 -1.41
C PHE A 124 16.12 4.69 -1.72
N HIS A 125 16.01 3.74 -0.79
CA HIS A 125 16.64 2.41 -0.90
C HIS A 125 15.72 1.27 -0.44
N ASN A 126 14.40 1.42 -0.63
CA ASN A 126 13.41 0.40 -0.29
C ASN A 126 13.57 -0.88 -1.12
N PRO A 127 13.09 -2.03 -0.61
CA PRO A 127 12.91 -3.23 -1.40
C PRO A 127 11.92 -2.99 -2.53
N GLU A 128 11.97 -3.85 -3.53
CA GLU A 128 11.13 -3.76 -4.73
C GLU A 128 10.59 -5.13 -5.12
N PHE A 129 9.65 -5.17 -6.07
CA PHE A 129 9.24 -6.42 -6.70
C PHE A 129 9.82 -6.53 -8.10
N SER A 130 10.14 -7.75 -8.52
CA SER A 130 10.36 -8.01 -9.95
C SER A 130 9.01 -8.02 -10.71
N PRO A 131 8.98 -7.64 -12.00
CA PRO A 131 7.78 -7.76 -12.83
C PRO A 131 7.22 -9.19 -12.89
N GLU A 132 8.09 -10.19 -12.87
CA GLU A 132 7.73 -11.61 -12.89
C GLU A 132 6.88 -11.99 -11.68
N THR A 133 7.12 -11.38 -10.51
CA THR A 133 6.29 -11.60 -9.31
C THR A 133 4.85 -11.16 -9.56
N GLY A 134 4.65 -10.02 -10.23
CA GLY A 134 3.31 -9.55 -10.62
C GLY A 134 2.61 -10.51 -11.57
N PHE A 135 3.30 -10.94 -12.63
CA PHE A 135 2.76 -11.91 -13.59
C PHE A 135 2.43 -13.26 -12.93
N LEU A 136 3.30 -13.74 -12.05
CA LEU A 136 3.08 -14.97 -11.28
C LEU A 136 1.81 -14.86 -10.44
N LEU A 137 1.65 -13.78 -9.67
CA LEU A 137 0.49 -13.61 -8.78
C LEU A 137 -0.81 -13.61 -9.55
N ARG A 138 -0.90 -12.82 -10.61
CA ARG A 138 -2.11 -12.72 -11.45
C ARG A 138 -2.48 -14.05 -12.10
N LYS A 139 -1.48 -14.79 -12.59
CA LYS A 139 -1.68 -16.07 -13.30
C LYS A 139 -1.98 -17.23 -12.36
N LYS A 140 -1.21 -17.36 -11.28
CA LYS A 140 -1.21 -18.55 -10.40
C LYS A 140 -2.19 -18.43 -9.23
N TYR A 141 -2.49 -17.21 -8.79
CA TYR A 141 -3.30 -16.94 -7.61
C TYR A 141 -4.43 -15.95 -7.93
N PRO A 142 -5.41 -16.32 -8.78
CA PRO A 142 -6.45 -15.41 -9.27
C PRO A 142 -7.41 -14.87 -8.19
N SER A 143 -7.36 -15.41 -6.97
CA SER A 143 -8.13 -14.87 -5.84
C SER A 143 -7.43 -13.68 -5.17
N VAL A 144 -6.10 -13.54 -5.33
CA VAL A 144 -5.32 -12.44 -4.78
C VAL A 144 -5.70 -11.17 -5.52
N ARG A 145 -6.23 -10.20 -4.78
CA ARG A 145 -6.68 -8.91 -5.31
C ARG A 145 -5.72 -7.77 -4.96
N ALA A 146 -4.92 -7.94 -3.91
CA ALA A 146 -3.92 -6.97 -3.51
C ALA A 146 -2.71 -7.62 -2.83
N VAL A 147 -1.59 -6.90 -2.84
CA VAL A 147 -0.43 -7.14 -1.97
C VAL A 147 -0.21 -5.90 -1.13
N GLY A 148 -0.19 -6.07 0.19
CA GLY A 148 0.14 -5.01 1.14
C GLY A 148 1.51 -5.24 1.76
N PHE A 149 2.28 -4.18 2.00
CA PHE A 149 3.66 -4.30 2.49
C PHE A 149 4.12 -3.08 3.30
N ASP A 150 5.13 -3.30 4.16
CA ASP A 150 5.66 -2.33 5.12
C ASP A 150 6.87 -1.53 4.60
N PHE A 151 6.89 -1.23 3.31
CA PHE A 151 7.88 -0.34 2.70
C PHE A 151 7.21 0.65 1.75
N ILE A 152 7.93 1.72 1.40
CA ILE A 152 7.31 2.94 0.88
C ILE A 152 6.76 2.83 -0.55
N SER A 153 7.26 1.89 -1.35
CA SER A 153 6.79 1.69 -2.73
C SER A 153 7.17 0.32 -3.28
N ALA A 154 6.38 -0.22 -4.22
CA ALA A 154 6.74 -1.40 -5.02
C ALA A 154 7.86 -1.13 -6.04
N SER A 155 8.22 0.15 -6.27
CA SER A 155 9.29 0.57 -7.19
C SER A 155 10.61 0.88 -6.45
N PRO A 156 11.76 0.64 -7.10
CA PRO A 156 13.03 1.15 -6.61
C PRO A 156 13.22 2.59 -7.06
N TYR A 157 13.61 3.48 -6.14
CA TYR A 157 13.96 4.85 -6.52
C TYR A 157 15.17 4.88 -7.47
N GLN A 158 16.09 3.94 -7.29
CA GLN A 158 17.34 3.82 -8.04
C GLN A 158 17.15 3.26 -9.46
N ASN A 159 16.05 2.55 -9.73
CA ASN A 159 15.76 1.96 -11.05
C ASN A 159 14.31 2.19 -11.48
N ARG A 160 14.01 3.45 -11.83
CA ARG A 160 12.65 3.87 -12.19
C ARG A 160 12.05 3.15 -13.39
N GLU A 161 12.88 2.59 -14.28
CA GLU A 161 12.37 1.83 -15.42
C GLU A 161 11.78 0.50 -14.96
N LEU A 162 12.54 -0.27 -14.18
CA LEU A 162 12.08 -1.52 -13.58
C LEU A 162 10.83 -1.29 -12.72
N GLY A 163 10.82 -0.23 -11.90
CA GLY A 163 9.64 0.12 -11.09
C GLY A 163 8.36 0.32 -11.90
N ARG A 164 8.46 0.96 -13.08
CA ARG A 164 7.31 1.12 -14.00
C ARG A 164 6.87 -0.23 -14.57
N GLU A 165 7.80 -1.11 -14.90
CA GLU A 165 7.50 -2.45 -15.39
C GLU A 165 6.82 -3.29 -14.29
N THR A 166 7.29 -3.19 -13.05
CA THR A 166 6.69 -3.83 -11.88
C THR A 166 5.24 -3.39 -11.71
N HIS A 167 4.96 -2.09 -11.69
CA HIS A 167 3.59 -1.63 -11.58
C HIS A 167 2.73 -2.08 -12.75
N ARG A 168 3.25 -2.05 -13.98
CA ARG A 168 2.51 -2.55 -15.15
C ARG A 168 2.22 -4.05 -15.06
N ALA A 169 3.14 -4.84 -14.52
CA ALA A 169 2.95 -6.27 -14.37
C ALA A 169 1.82 -6.60 -13.39
N PHE A 170 1.79 -5.91 -12.23
CA PHE A 170 0.76 -6.08 -11.21
C PHE A 170 -0.59 -5.45 -11.60
N LEU A 171 -0.58 -4.21 -12.07
CA LEU A 171 -1.79 -3.40 -12.27
C LEU A 171 -2.38 -3.50 -13.68
N GLY A 172 -1.70 -4.20 -14.59
CA GLY A 172 -2.10 -4.33 -15.99
C GLY A 172 -3.55 -4.79 -16.15
N PRO A 173 -4.44 -4.00 -16.78
CA PRO A 173 -5.84 -4.39 -16.99
C PRO A 173 -5.96 -5.54 -18.00
N ASN A 174 -4.92 -5.75 -18.81
CA ASN A 174 -4.81 -6.82 -19.80
C ASN A 174 -3.77 -7.86 -19.34
N GLY A 175 -3.91 -9.11 -19.78
CA GLY A 175 -2.97 -10.20 -19.50
C GLY A 175 -3.61 -11.40 -18.78
N ASP A 176 -2.76 -12.32 -18.31
CA ASP A 176 -3.18 -13.52 -17.58
C ASP A 176 -3.68 -13.15 -16.18
N GLY A 177 -4.99 -13.06 -15.99
CA GLY A 177 -5.62 -12.77 -14.70
C GLY A 177 -5.89 -11.29 -14.44
N SER A 178 -6.63 -11.02 -13.36
CA SER A 178 -7.02 -9.67 -12.93
C SER A 178 -5.84 -8.87 -12.37
N PRO A 179 -5.90 -7.54 -12.37
CA PRO A 179 -4.93 -6.71 -11.66
C PRO A 179 -4.81 -7.09 -10.18
N VAL A 180 -3.60 -7.01 -9.64
CA VAL A 180 -3.29 -7.13 -8.21
C VAL A 180 -2.85 -5.76 -7.72
N LEU A 181 -3.65 -5.14 -6.84
CA LEU A 181 -3.43 -3.80 -6.33
C LEU A 181 -2.28 -3.76 -5.31
N PHE A 182 -1.73 -2.59 -5.06
CA PHE A 182 -0.79 -2.38 -3.96
C PHE A 182 -1.46 -1.68 -2.79
N ILE A 183 -1.07 -2.07 -1.58
CA ILE A 183 -1.31 -1.31 -0.35
C ILE A 183 0.07 -0.98 0.22
N GLU A 184 0.58 0.21 -0.08
CA GLU A 184 1.95 0.60 0.22
C GLU A 184 2.06 1.30 1.59
N ASP A 185 3.29 1.41 2.13
CA ASP A 185 3.60 2.10 3.39
C ASP A 185 2.70 1.66 4.56
N MET A 186 2.48 0.35 4.73
CA MET A 186 1.67 -0.20 5.83
C MET A 186 2.43 -0.27 7.16
N ASP A 187 1.72 -0.14 8.29
CA ASP A 187 2.25 -0.46 9.62
C ASP A 187 2.05 -1.94 9.93
N LEU A 188 3.00 -2.79 9.54
CA LEU A 188 2.99 -4.23 9.85
C LEU A 188 3.85 -4.58 11.08
N SER A 189 4.15 -3.61 11.95
CA SER A 189 4.96 -3.81 13.17
C SER A 189 4.30 -4.72 14.21
N LYS A 190 3.00 -4.98 14.08
CA LYS A 190 2.22 -5.78 15.04
C LYS A 190 2.47 -7.28 14.87
N ASP A 191 2.02 -8.04 15.86
CA ASP A 191 1.84 -9.48 15.70
C ASP A 191 0.66 -9.72 14.74
N LEU A 192 0.95 -10.37 13.62
CA LEU A 192 -0.02 -10.64 12.56
C LEU A 192 -0.44 -12.11 12.52
N ALA A 193 -0.25 -12.86 13.61
CA ALA A 193 -0.68 -14.25 13.68
C ALA A 193 -2.21 -14.37 13.54
N GLY A 194 -2.65 -15.24 12.62
CA GLY A 194 -4.06 -15.61 12.45
C GLY A 194 -4.99 -14.46 12.01
N PRO A 195 -4.66 -13.72 10.93
CA PRO A 195 -5.54 -12.67 10.44
C PRO A 195 -6.81 -13.32 9.88
N HIS A 196 -7.96 -12.83 10.33
CA HIS A 196 -9.27 -13.28 9.88
C HIS A 196 -9.80 -12.44 8.73
N CYS A 197 -9.66 -11.11 8.85
CA CYS A 197 -10.17 -10.14 7.88
C CYS A 197 -9.26 -8.91 7.86
N VAL A 198 -9.13 -8.25 6.71
CA VAL A 198 -8.47 -6.95 6.58
C VAL A 198 -9.38 -6.00 5.81
N TYR A 199 -9.57 -4.80 6.36
CA TYR A 199 -10.30 -3.71 5.73
C TYR A 199 -9.27 -2.68 5.29
N ALA A 200 -9.17 -2.36 3.99
CA ALA A 200 -8.28 -1.32 3.48
C ALA A 200 -9.11 -0.29 2.75
N VAL A 201 -9.64 0.70 3.49
CA VAL A 201 -10.68 1.60 3.00
C VAL A 201 -10.04 2.91 2.54
N PRO A 202 -9.99 3.19 1.23
CA PRO A 202 -9.43 4.42 0.70
C PRO A 202 -10.42 5.58 0.82
N LEU A 203 -9.90 6.82 0.76
CA LEU A 203 -10.78 7.95 0.43
C LEU A 203 -11.34 7.76 -0.98
N LEU A 204 -12.66 7.96 -1.13
CA LEU A 204 -13.34 7.89 -2.42
C LEU A 204 -13.10 9.16 -3.22
N LEU A 205 -11.95 9.22 -3.89
CA LEU A 205 -11.55 10.33 -4.76
C LEU A 205 -11.92 9.98 -6.21
N GLU A 206 -12.84 10.74 -6.80
CA GLU A 206 -13.44 10.43 -8.11
C GLU A 206 -12.40 10.27 -9.22
N GLU A 207 -11.43 11.17 -9.28
CA GLU A 207 -10.44 11.24 -10.36
C GLU A 207 -9.07 10.67 -9.97
N ALA A 208 -8.90 10.06 -8.81
CA ALA A 208 -7.57 9.65 -8.33
C ALA A 208 -7.18 8.22 -8.75
N ASP A 209 -5.93 8.06 -9.19
CA ASP A 209 -5.30 6.79 -9.49
C ASP A 209 -4.89 6.01 -8.24
N SER A 210 -4.71 6.73 -7.14
CA SER A 210 -4.29 6.22 -5.84
C SER A 210 -4.95 7.05 -4.75
N SER A 211 -5.07 6.50 -3.55
CA SER A 211 -5.71 7.18 -2.43
C SER A 211 -5.18 6.72 -1.08
N PRO A 212 -4.89 7.64 -0.15
CA PRO A 212 -4.61 7.30 1.24
C PRO A 212 -5.76 6.49 1.82
N CYS A 213 -5.43 5.49 2.63
CA CYS A 213 -6.40 4.57 3.18
C CYS A 213 -6.16 4.31 4.67
N THR A 214 -7.24 3.96 5.36
CA THR A 214 -7.13 3.38 6.69
C THR A 214 -7.21 1.87 6.56
N VAL A 215 -6.21 1.18 7.11
CA VAL A 215 -6.17 -0.28 7.11
C VAL A 215 -6.37 -0.82 8.51
N ILE A 216 -7.33 -1.72 8.66
CA ILE A 216 -7.66 -2.39 9.93
C ILE A 216 -7.58 -3.89 9.72
N GLY A 217 -6.77 -4.57 10.52
CA GLY A 217 -6.74 -6.03 10.59
C GLY A 217 -7.57 -6.55 11.75
N GLU A 218 -8.36 -7.59 11.49
CA GLU A 218 -9.08 -8.38 12.47
C GLU A 218 -8.36 -9.71 12.68
N PHE A 219 -7.94 -9.98 13.91
CA PHE A 219 -7.16 -11.17 14.28
C PHE A 219 -7.95 -12.02 15.28
N LYS A 220 -7.77 -13.34 15.21
CA LYS A 220 -8.49 -14.28 16.07
C LYS A 220 -8.07 -14.15 17.53
#